data_AF-C3JBZ5-F1
#
_entry.id   AF-C3JBZ5-F1
#
_cell.length_a   1.000
_cell.length_b   1.000
_cell.length_c   1.000
_cell.angle_alpha   90.00
_cell.angle_beta   90.00
_cell.angle_gamma   90.00
#
_symmetry.space_group_name_H-M   'P 1'
#
loop_
_entity.id
_entity.type
_entity.pdbx_description
1 polymer ?
#
loop_
_entity_poly.entity_id
_entity_poly.type
_entity_poly.pdbx_seq_one_letter_code
_entity_poly.pdbx_strand_id
1 'polypeptide(L)'
;EQETLAQPVYQEKVADSYSKETLDGAISALSRYGGFSFLETAIDGLQNLNPERKARKKMFLVEEQKEGERQALAHKIDLWLELLTENKDIPEMVQKCQTQTSVVSALLAKNQLTAVEAVRDLETSYRAVQLFYKNTESDKLTNVTIVNASPEQLTDLDNSRFIDFVADELKQNYDRLDLRTNYS
;
A
#
# COMPACT_ATOMS: atom_id res chain seq x y z
N GLU A 1 27.63 -27.03 30.48
CA GLU A 1 27.17 -25.69 30.92
C GLU A 1 26.26 -25.14 29.84
N GLN A 2 25.02 -24.79 30.18
CA GLN A 2 24.03 -24.29 29.23
C GLN A 2 24.21 -22.78 29.08
N GLU A 3 24.60 -22.33 27.88
CA GLU A 3 24.63 -20.91 27.50
C GLU A 3 23.21 -20.35 27.57
N THR A 4 22.99 -19.45 28.51
CA THR A 4 21.75 -18.69 28.65
C THR A 4 21.81 -17.50 27.69
N LEU A 5 21.02 -17.57 26.63
CA LEU A 5 20.80 -16.48 25.67
C LEU A 5 20.20 -15.26 26.41
N ALA A 6 21.01 -14.22 26.57
CA ALA A 6 20.58 -12.95 27.14
C ALA A 6 19.56 -12.25 26.21
N GLN A 7 18.39 -11.90 26.76
CA GLN A 7 17.40 -11.09 26.06
C GLN A 7 17.92 -9.66 25.88
N PRO A 8 17.75 -9.03 24.69
CA PRO A 8 18.18 -7.66 24.49
C PRO A 8 17.35 -6.69 25.33
N VAL A 9 18.02 -5.92 26.18
CA VAL A 9 17.43 -4.82 26.95
C VAL A 9 17.24 -3.63 26.01
N TYR A 10 16.05 -3.46 25.46
CA TYR A 10 15.70 -2.29 24.67
C TYR A 10 15.23 -1.17 25.59
N GLN A 11 15.97 -0.05 25.60
CA GLN A 11 15.63 1.14 26.38
C GLN A 11 14.54 1.94 25.66
N GLU A 12 13.46 2.24 26.38
CA GLU A 12 12.35 3.07 25.95
C GLU A 12 12.87 4.50 25.69
N LYS A 13 12.71 5.02 24.46
CA LYS A 13 13.04 6.42 24.15
C LYS A 13 12.07 7.33 24.89
N VAL A 14 12.59 8.06 25.89
CA VAL A 14 11.84 9.05 26.66
C VAL A 14 11.83 10.38 25.90
N ALA A 15 10.65 10.84 25.49
CA ALA A 15 10.29 12.27 25.44
C ALA A 15 8.78 12.45 25.21
N ASP A 16 8.03 12.55 26.30
CA ASP A 16 7.02 13.59 26.53
C ASP A 16 6.58 13.52 28.00
N SER A 17 6.55 14.67 28.66
CA SER A 17 6.37 14.80 30.11
C SER A 17 4.91 14.62 30.53
N TYR A 18 4.38 13.41 30.43
CA TYR A 18 3.15 13.03 31.14
C TYR A 18 3.56 12.38 32.46
N SER A 19 3.30 13.06 33.58
CA SER A 19 3.57 12.50 34.90
C SER A 19 2.72 11.23 35.11
N LYS A 20 3.29 10.20 35.73
CA LYS A 20 2.51 8.98 36.07
C LYS A 20 1.25 9.33 36.88
N GLU A 21 1.35 10.34 37.73
CA GLU A 21 0.25 10.88 38.53
C GLU A 21 -0.89 11.46 37.67
N THR A 22 -0.56 12.21 36.60
CA THR A 22 -1.59 12.70 35.66
C THR A 22 -2.26 11.58 34.87
N LEU A 23 -1.52 10.53 34.53
CA LEU A 23 -2.07 9.35 33.85
C LEU A 23 -3.02 8.56 34.76
N ASP A 24 -2.61 8.33 36.01
CA ASP A 24 -3.41 7.62 37.01
C ASP A 24 -4.68 8.43 37.36
N GLY A 25 -4.57 9.76 37.43
CA GLY A 25 -5.72 10.66 37.58
C GLY A 25 -6.70 10.58 36.41
N ALA A 26 -6.21 10.56 35.17
CA ALA A 26 -7.05 10.41 33.97
C ALA A 26 -7.72 9.02 33.93
N ILE A 27 -6.99 7.95 34.23
CA ILE A 27 -7.54 6.58 34.32
C ILE A 27 -8.63 6.50 35.41
N SER A 28 -8.40 7.15 36.55
CA SER A 28 -9.39 7.21 37.63
C SER A 28 -10.64 8.00 37.21
N ALA A 29 -10.52 9.04 36.39
CA ALA A 29 -11.68 9.76 35.86
C ALA A 29 -12.50 8.89 34.90
N LEU A 30 -11.81 8.06 34.09
CA LEU A 30 -12.45 7.12 33.18
C LEU A 30 -13.21 6.00 33.91
N SER A 31 -12.84 5.64 35.14
CA SER A 31 -13.51 4.59 35.92
C SER A 31 -15.03 4.81 36.06
N ARG A 32 -15.48 6.08 36.10
CA ARG A 32 -16.89 6.46 36.19
C ARG A 32 -17.70 6.16 34.93
N TYR A 33 -17.04 6.04 33.78
CA TYR A 33 -17.67 5.85 32.47
C TYR A 33 -17.42 4.44 31.89
N GLY A 34 -16.99 3.50 32.73
CA GLY A 34 -16.67 2.12 32.33
C GLY A 34 -15.18 1.82 32.21
N GLY A 35 -14.30 2.75 32.58
CA GLY A 35 -12.85 2.52 32.66
C GLY A 35 -12.17 2.33 31.30
N PHE A 36 -10.97 1.75 31.32
CA PHE A 36 -10.19 1.52 30.11
C PHE A 36 -10.84 0.49 29.17
N SER A 37 -11.62 -0.45 29.70
CA SER A 37 -12.34 -1.46 28.90
C SER A 37 -13.37 -0.84 27.95
N PHE A 38 -13.97 0.32 28.29
CA PHE A 38 -14.82 1.05 27.35
C PHE A 38 -14.02 1.50 26.11
N LEU A 39 -12.84 2.08 26.31
CA LEU A 39 -11.98 2.51 25.21
C LEU A 39 -11.46 1.33 24.38
N GLU A 40 -11.24 0.16 25.00
CA GLU A 40 -10.88 -1.07 24.28
C GLU A 40 -11.95 -1.54 23.29
N THR A 41 -13.22 -1.20 23.53
CA THR A 41 -14.31 -1.52 22.61
C THR A 41 -14.52 -0.45 21.54
N ALA A 42 -14.17 0.80 21.85
CA ALA A 42 -14.32 1.93 20.93
C ALA A 42 -13.16 2.07 19.94
N ILE A 43 -11.93 1.79 20.37
CA ILE A 43 -10.71 1.96 19.57
C ILE A 43 -10.01 0.62 19.41
N ASP A 44 -10.07 0.09 18.20
CA ASP A 44 -9.40 -1.16 17.84
C ASP A 44 -7.87 -1.03 17.96
N GLY A 45 -7.25 -2.02 18.60
CA GLY A 45 -5.82 -2.06 18.92
C GLY A 45 -5.45 -1.44 20.28
N LEU A 46 -6.34 -0.67 20.92
CA LEU A 46 -6.06 -0.02 22.21
C LEU A 46 -5.90 -1.02 23.37
N GLN A 47 -6.44 -2.23 23.24
CA GLN A 47 -6.24 -3.35 24.17
C GLN A 47 -4.77 -3.68 24.43
N ASN A 48 -3.90 -3.42 23.45
CA ASN A 48 -2.47 -3.65 23.59
C ASN A 48 -1.79 -2.64 24.53
N LEU A 49 -2.42 -1.50 24.80
CA LEU A 49 -1.93 -0.46 25.70
C LEU A 49 -2.55 -0.49 27.10
N ASN A 50 -3.40 -1.48 27.40
CA ASN A 50 -4.09 -1.58 28.68
C ASN A 50 -3.11 -1.63 29.87
N PRO A 51 -3.19 -0.68 30.84
CA PRO A 51 -2.37 -0.66 32.04
C PRO A 51 -2.50 -1.89 32.94
N GLU A 52 -3.67 -2.55 32.94
CA GLU A 52 -3.92 -3.78 33.72
C GLU A 52 -3.15 -4.98 33.16
N ARG A 53 -2.86 -4.98 31.84
CA ARG A 53 -2.16 -6.06 31.14
C ARG A 53 -0.70 -5.69 30.87
N LYS A 54 0.08 -5.51 31.94
CA LYS A 54 1.49 -5.06 31.93
C LYS A 54 2.40 -5.84 30.97
N ALA A 55 2.25 -7.16 30.89
CA ALA A 55 3.07 -8.00 30.00
C ALA A 55 2.77 -7.72 28.51
N ARG A 56 1.49 -7.64 28.14
CA ARG A 56 1.07 -7.36 26.77
C ARG A 56 1.48 -5.95 26.33
N LYS A 57 1.33 -4.96 27.21
CA LYS A 57 1.79 -3.58 26.98
C LYS A 57 3.30 -3.52 26.76
N LYS A 58 4.09 -4.19 27.62
CA LYS A 58 5.55 -4.20 27.48
C LYS A 58 5.99 -4.89 26.17
N MET A 59 5.37 -6.01 25.81
CA MET A 59 5.65 -6.68 24.53
C MET A 59 5.28 -5.79 23.34
N PHE A 60 4.12 -5.13 23.38
CA PHE A 60 3.67 -4.23 22.31
C PHE A 60 4.58 -3.01 22.11
N LEU A 61 5.14 -2.45 23.19
CA LEU A 61 6.03 -1.29 23.15
C LEU A 61 7.47 -1.65 22.73
N VAL A 62 7.92 -2.88 23.00
CA VAL A 62 9.31 -3.30 22.77
C VAL A 62 9.50 -4.02 21.44
N GLU A 63 8.50 -4.74 20.95
CA GLU A 63 8.64 -5.57 19.73
C GLU A 63 8.70 -4.71 18.45
N GLU A 64 9.73 -4.91 17.63
CA GLU A 64 9.93 -4.18 16.37
C GLU A 64 8.88 -4.54 15.31
N GLN A 65 8.45 -5.81 15.26
CA GLN A 65 7.41 -6.28 14.32
C GLN A 65 6.07 -5.56 14.50
N LYS A 66 5.82 -4.96 15.66
CA LYS A 66 4.58 -4.22 15.97
C LYS A 66 4.69 -2.72 15.77
N GLU A 67 5.78 -2.24 15.16
CA GLU A 67 5.97 -0.81 14.90
C GLU A 67 4.88 -0.24 13.98
N GLY A 68 4.51 -0.96 12.91
CA GLY A 68 3.42 -0.53 12.03
C GLY A 68 2.08 -0.46 12.75
N GLU A 69 1.79 -1.42 13.63
CA GLU A 69 0.57 -1.40 14.46
C GLU A 69 0.58 -0.23 15.47
N ARG A 70 1.74 0.10 16.04
CA ARG A 70 1.90 1.26 16.93
C ARG A 70 1.65 2.57 16.19
N GLN A 71 2.22 2.76 15.01
CA GLN A 71 2.02 3.96 14.20
C GLN A 71 0.54 4.11 13.78
N ALA A 72 -0.08 3.01 13.33
CA ALA A 72 -1.50 3.01 12.98
C ALA A 72 -2.39 3.32 14.19
N LEU A 73 -2.09 2.76 15.37
CA LEU A 73 -2.83 3.05 16.60
C LEU A 73 -2.65 4.51 17.05
N ALA A 74 -1.44 5.05 16.98
CA ALA A 74 -1.19 6.47 17.27
C ALA A 74 -2.02 7.38 16.37
N HIS A 75 -1.98 7.16 15.05
CA HIS A 75 -2.79 7.92 14.10
C HIS A 75 -4.29 7.80 14.36
N LYS A 76 -4.78 6.61 14.74
CA LYS A 76 -6.19 6.43 15.13
C LYS A 76 -6.53 7.29 16.35
N ILE A 77 -5.67 7.30 17.37
CA ILE A 77 -5.87 8.10 18.58
C ILE A 77 -5.84 9.60 18.25
N ASP A 78 -4.90 10.05 17.42
CA ASP A 78 -4.82 11.45 16.98
C ASP A 78 -6.10 11.89 16.26
N LEU A 79 -6.66 11.04 15.40
CA LEU A 79 -7.92 11.33 14.71
C LEU A 79 -9.12 11.41 15.68
N TRP A 80 -9.16 10.54 16.70
CA TRP A 80 -10.16 10.66 17.76
C TRP A 80 -9.99 11.94 18.59
N LEU A 81 -8.75 12.33 18.89
CA LEU A 81 -8.46 13.56 19.62
C LEU A 81 -8.85 14.81 18.83
N GLU A 82 -8.49 14.88 17.54
CA GLU A 82 -8.90 15.96 16.64
C GLU A 82 -10.43 16.09 16.63
N LEU A 83 -11.12 14.98 16.40
CA LEU A 83 -12.57 14.97 16.31
C LEU A 83 -13.28 15.33 17.63
N LEU A 84 -12.75 14.91 18.78
CA LEU A 84 -13.30 15.21 20.11
C LEU A 84 -12.96 16.61 20.62
N THR A 85 -11.86 17.21 20.15
CA THR A 85 -11.46 18.57 20.57
C THR A 85 -12.15 19.65 19.75
N GLU A 86 -12.44 19.40 18.48
CA GLU A 86 -13.02 20.39 17.58
C GLU A 86 -14.55 20.46 17.64
N ASN A 87 -15.23 19.39 18.07
CA ASN A 87 -16.69 19.30 18.06
C ASN A 87 -17.24 19.06 19.47
N LYS A 88 -18.35 19.71 19.80
CA LYS A 88 -19.02 19.56 21.11
C LYS A 88 -20.22 18.62 21.04
N ASP A 89 -20.85 18.54 19.87
CA ASP A 89 -22.08 17.78 19.66
C ASP A 89 -21.86 16.58 18.72
N ILE A 90 -22.51 15.47 19.07
CA ILE A 90 -22.42 14.19 18.33
C ILE A 90 -22.85 14.33 16.86
N PRO A 91 -23.94 15.06 16.50
CA PRO A 91 -24.33 15.23 15.10
C PRO A 91 -23.28 15.96 14.25
N GLU A 92 -22.58 16.94 14.83
CA GLU A 92 -21.53 17.71 14.14
C GLU A 92 -20.30 16.82 13.86
N MET A 93 -19.92 15.98 14.83
CA MET A 93 -18.85 14.98 14.65
C MET A 93 -19.14 14.04 13.48
N VAL A 94 -20.39 13.55 13.38
CA VAL A 94 -20.80 12.65 12.29
C VAL A 94 -20.77 13.36 10.94
N GLN A 95 -21.26 14.60 10.87
CA GLN A 95 -21.20 15.39 9.64
C GLN A 95 -19.75 15.66 9.21
N LYS A 96 -18.86 16.02 10.15
CA LYS A 96 -17.45 16.25 9.85
C LYS A 96 -16.78 14.99 9.30
N CYS A 97 -16.99 13.83 9.92
CA CYS A 97 -16.51 12.54 9.40
C CYS A 97 -16.99 12.27 7.98
N GLN A 98 -18.28 12.52 7.69
CA GLN A 98 -18.83 12.30 6.35
C GLN A 98 -18.21 13.24 5.31
N THR A 99 -18.06 14.53 5.64
CA THR A 99 -17.43 15.50 4.74
C THR A 99 -15.96 15.16 4.48
N GLN A 100 -15.20 14.82 5.53
CA GLN A 100 -13.81 14.40 5.40
C GLN A 100 -13.68 13.12 4.58
N THR A 101 -14.55 12.13 4.80
CA THR A 101 -14.58 10.88 4.01
C THR A 101 -14.84 11.17 2.53
N SER A 102 -15.77 12.08 2.23
CA SER A 102 -16.07 12.50 0.85
C SER A 102 -14.89 13.22 0.19
N VAL A 103 -14.22 14.12 0.91
CA VAL A 103 -13.04 14.82 0.41
C VAL A 103 -11.89 13.85 0.16
N VAL A 104 -11.62 12.94 1.10
CA VAL A 104 -10.56 11.94 0.99
C VAL A 104 -10.85 10.96 -0.15
N SER A 105 -12.09 10.52 -0.32
CA SER A 105 -12.46 9.62 -1.42
C SER A 105 -12.32 10.30 -2.78
N ALA A 106 -12.72 11.57 -2.91
CA ALA A 106 -12.53 12.35 -4.12
C ALA A 106 -11.04 12.56 -4.44
N LEU A 107 -10.22 12.86 -3.43
CA LEU A 107 -8.77 13.00 -3.59
C LEU A 107 -8.12 11.68 -4.01
N LEU A 108 -8.52 10.57 -3.38
CA LEU A 108 -8.04 9.23 -3.72
C LEU A 108 -8.39 8.88 -5.17
N ALA A 109 -9.63 9.11 -5.60
CA ALA A 109 -10.07 8.88 -6.97
C ALA A 109 -9.25 9.70 -7.98
N LYS A 110 -8.96 10.97 -7.67
CA LYS A 110 -8.09 11.82 -8.49
C LYS A 110 -6.67 11.25 -8.60
N ASN A 111 -6.07 10.84 -7.47
CA ASN A 111 -4.72 10.28 -7.47
C ASN A 111 -4.66 8.94 -8.23
N GLN A 112 -5.68 8.10 -8.09
CA GLN A 112 -5.83 6.86 -8.85
C GLN A 112 -5.95 7.14 -10.35
N LEU A 113 -6.73 8.14 -10.75
CA LEU A 113 -6.84 8.56 -12.15
C LEU A 113 -5.48 8.97 -12.70
N THR A 114 -4.73 9.82 -12.00
CA THR A 114 -3.38 10.24 -12.42
C THR A 114 -2.43 9.04 -12.56
N ALA A 115 -2.48 8.07 -11.65
CA ALA A 115 -1.67 6.87 -11.73
C ALA A 115 -2.04 6.00 -12.95
N VAL A 116 -3.34 5.85 -13.24
CA VAL A 116 -3.83 5.10 -14.41
C VAL A 116 -3.47 5.82 -15.70
N GLU A 117 -3.61 7.15 -15.76
CA GLU A 117 -3.23 7.95 -16.93
C GLU A 117 -1.74 7.82 -17.25
N ALA A 118 -0.87 7.81 -16.24
CA ALA A 118 0.57 7.62 -16.42
C ALA A 118 0.95 6.26 -17.01
N VAL A 119 0.14 5.22 -16.77
CA VAL A 119 0.40 3.84 -17.23
C VAL A 119 -0.46 3.48 -18.46
N ARG A 120 -1.36 4.37 -18.89
CA ARG A 120 -2.39 4.09 -19.91
C ARG A 120 -1.83 3.57 -21.23
N ASP A 121 -0.74 4.16 -21.70
CA ASP A 121 -0.15 3.78 -22.99
C ASP A 121 0.46 2.38 -22.93
N LEU A 122 1.18 2.07 -21.85
CA LEU A 122 1.71 0.74 -21.57
C LEU A 122 0.56 -0.28 -21.43
N GLU A 123 -0.47 0.04 -20.65
CA GLU A 123 -1.64 -0.81 -20.46
C GLU A 123 -2.30 -1.14 -21.80
N THR A 124 -2.51 -0.13 -22.65
CA THR A 124 -3.14 -0.29 -23.97
C THR A 124 -2.33 -1.24 -24.86
N SER A 125 -1.01 -1.09 -24.91
CA SER A 125 -0.14 -1.97 -25.69
C SER A 125 -0.18 -3.42 -25.19
N TYR A 126 -0.04 -3.65 -23.88
CA TYR A 126 -0.08 -5.02 -23.33
C TYR A 126 -1.48 -5.64 -23.40
N ARG A 127 -2.53 -4.83 -23.28
CA ARG A 127 -3.91 -5.28 -23.44
C ARG A 127 -4.20 -5.68 -24.89
N ALA A 128 -3.63 -4.98 -25.87
CA ALA A 128 -3.72 -5.38 -27.27
C ALA A 128 -3.01 -6.72 -27.54
N VAL A 129 -1.81 -6.91 -26.98
CA VAL A 129 -1.09 -8.20 -27.04
C VAL A 129 -1.91 -9.31 -26.37
N GLN A 130 -2.48 -9.05 -25.20
CA GLN A 130 -3.37 -10.01 -24.53
C GLN A 130 -4.60 -10.34 -25.38
N LEU A 131 -5.21 -9.34 -26.02
CA LEU A 131 -6.37 -9.53 -26.87
C LEU A 131 -6.04 -10.39 -28.10
N PHE A 132 -4.85 -10.20 -28.70
CA PHE A 132 -4.35 -11.05 -29.77
C PHE A 132 -4.31 -12.52 -29.33
N TYR A 133 -3.65 -12.84 -28.22
CA TYR A 133 -3.57 -14.23 -27.72
C TYR A 133 -4.92 -14.82 -27.30
N LYS A 134 -5.87 -14.01 -26.83
CA LYS A 134 -7.22 -14.48 -26.51
C LYS A 134 -8.02 -14.82 -27.77
N ASN A 135 -7.88 -14.00 -28.81
CA ASN A 135 -8.64 -14.16 -30.05
C ASN A 135 -8.06 -15.23 -30.99
N THR A 136 -6.82 -15.67 -30.77
CA THR A 136 -6.18 -16.68 -31.62
C THR A 136 -6.77 -18.08 -31.47
N GLU A 137 -7.57 -18.35 -30.42
CA GLU A 137 -8.23 -19.64 -30.09
C GLU A 137 -7.30 -20.88 -30.09
N SER A 138 -5.99 -20.67 -30.25
CA SER A 138 -4.95 -21.69 -30.27
C SER A 138 -4.25 -21.72 -28.93
N ASP A 139 -4.11 -22.93 -28.39
CA ASP A 139 -3.45 -23.19 -27.11
C ASP A 139 -1.92 -22.93 -27.18
N LYS A 140 -1.36 -22.99 -28.39
CA LYS A 140 0.06 -22.71 -28.64
C LYS A 140 0.25 -21.94 -29.94
N LEU A 141 0.75 -20.72 -29.82
CA LEU A 141 1.23 -19.94 -30.96
C LEU A 141 2.73 -20.17 -31.14
N THR A 142 3.11 -20.56 -32.35
CA THR A 142 4.49 -20.61 -32.80
C THR A 142 4.74 -19.43 -33.75
N ASN A 143 6.01 -19.04 -33.93
CA ASN A 143 6.42 -18.10 -34.98
C ASN A 143 5.94 -16.63 -34.78
N VAL A 144 5.78 -16.18 -33.53
CA VAL A 144 5.50 -14.77 -33.19
C VAL A 144 6.72 -14.15 -32.51
N THR A 145 7.20 -13.02 -33.05
CA THR A 145 8.29 -12.22 -32.47
C THR A 145 7.73 -10.89 -31.98
N ILE A 146 7.87 -10.61 -30.68
CA ILE A 146 7.45 -9.33 -30.09
C ILE A 146 8.68 -8.47 -29.83
N VAL A 147 8.67 -7.26 -30.38
CA VAL A 147 9.74 -6.28 -30.21
C VAL A 147 9.20 -5.09 -29.41
N ASN A 148 9.85 -4.77 -28.30
CA ASN A 148 9.54 -3.58 -27.52
C ASN A 148 10.32 -2.39 -28.09
N ALA A 149 9.63 -1.52 -28.82
CA ALA A 149 10.20 -0.31 -29.38
C ALA A 149 9.18 0.84 -29.27
N SER A 150 9.68 2.03 -28.93
CA SER A 150 8.90 3.27 -29.03
C SER A 150 8.82 3.75 -30.49
N PRO A 151 7.79 4.53 -30.88
CA PRO A 151 7.68 5.04 -32.25
C PRO A 151 8.88 5.89 -32.67
N GLU A 152 9.48 6.64 -31.74
CA GLU A 152 10.68 7.45 -31.98
C GLU A 152 11.87 6.56 -32.36
N GLN A 153 12.07 5.45 -31.65
CA GLN A 153 13.14 4.48 -31.92
C GLN A 153 12.96 3.73 -33.24
N LEU A 154 11.74 3.62 -33.77
CA LEU A 154 11.50 3.02 -35.08
C LEU A 154 11.84 3.98 -36.23
N THR A 155 11.77 5.29 -35.98
CA THR A 155 12.08 6.35 -36.96
C THR A 155 13.51 6.89 -36.86
N ASP A 156 14.24 6.51 -35.81
CA ASP A 156 15.62 6.94 -35.56
C ASP A 156 16.58 6.23 -36.52
N LEU A 157 17.09 6.97 -37.51
CA LEU A 157 18.06 6.49 -38.50
C LEU A 157 19.49 6.49 -37.96
N ASP A 158 19.76 7.15 -36.84
CA ASP A 158 21.09 7.18 -36.24
C ASP A 158 21.33 5.93 -35.36
N ASN A 159 20.26 5.31 -34.87
CA ASN A 159 20.31 4.04 -34.13
C ASN A 159 19.49 2.95 -34.83
N SER A 160 20.08 2.36 -35.88
CA SER A 160 19.44 1.35 -36.72
C SER A 160 19.18 0.00 -36.07
N ARG A 161 19.50 -0.22 -34.78
CA ARG A 161 19.42 -1.55 -34.14
C ARG A 161 18.07 -2.24 -34.31
N PHE A 162 16.97 -1.48 -34.18
CA PHE A 162 15.62 -2.04 -34.35
C PHE A 162 15.27 -2.26 -35.82
N ILE A 163 15.68 -1.35 -36.70
CA ILE A 163 15.46 -1.44 -38.15
C ILE A 163 16.20 -2.65 -38.72
N ASP A 164 17.46 -2.83 -38.33
CA ASP A 164 18.30 -3.95 -38.74
C ASP A 164 17.74 -5.27 -38.21
N PHE A 165 17.31 -5.32 -36.95
CA PHE A 165 16.69 -6.52 -36.38
C PHE A 165 15.40 -6.92 -37.11
N VAL A 166 14.53 -5.95 -37.41
CA VAL A 166 13.29 -6.22 -38.17
C VAL A 166 13.61 -6.62 -39.60
N ALA A 167 14.58 -5.98 -40.26
CA ALA A 167 14.99 -6.32 -41.61
C ALA A 167 15.60 -7.73 -41.70
N ASP A 168 16.37 -8.14 -40.71
CA ASP A 168 16.97 -9.48 -40.63
C ASP A 168 15.91 -10.54 -40.36
N GLU A 169 14.94 -10.28 -39.47
CA GLU A 169 13.82 -11.18 -39.20
C GLU A 169 13.00 -11.41 -40.48
N LEU A 170 12.66 -10.34 -41.20
CA LEU A 170 11.93 -10.43 -42.47
C LEU A 170 12.71 -11.18 -43.55
N LYS A 171 14.02 -10.95 -43.69
CA LYS A 171 14.85 -11.67 -44.67
C LYS A 171 14.98 -13.16 -44.33
N GLN A 172 15.15 -13.50 -43.05
CA GLN A 172 15.33 -14.91 -42.67
C GLN A 172 14.05 -15.74 -42.87
N ASN A 173 12.89 -15.13 -42.60
CA ASN A 173 11.61 -15.83 -42.51
C ASN A 173 10.73 -15.65 -43.76
N TYR A 174 10.81 -14.52 -44.47
CA TYR A 174 9.91 -14.19 -45.60
C TYR A 174 10.61 -14.09 -46.97
N ASP A 175 11.94 -14.10 -47.04
CA ASP A 175 12.68 -14.16 -48.33
C ASP A 175 12.81 -15.59 -48.89
N ARG A 176 12.39 -16.60 -48.11
CA ARG A 176 12.40 -18.01 -48.52
C ARG A 176 11.05 -18.40 -49.13
N LEU A 177 11.08 -19.27 -50.15
CA LEU A 177 9.87 -19.80 -50.80
C LEU A 177 9.03 -20.70 -49.85
N ASP A 178 9.64 -21.23 -48.80
CA ASP A 178 8.96 -22.04 -47.77
C ASP A 178 8.54 -21.13 -46.60
N LEU A 179 7.23 -21.00 -46.39
CA LEU A 179 6.61 -20.13 -45.37
C LEU A 179 6.14 -20.91 -44.13
N ARG A 180 6.50 -22.19 -43.99
CA ARG A 180 6.07 -23.03 -42.84
C ARG A 180 6.51 -22.50 -41.48
N THR A 181 7.54 -21.65 -41.46
CA THR A 181 8.07 -21.02 -40.25
C THR A 181 7.46 -19.64 -39.96
N ASN A 182 6.39 -19.26 -40.65
CA ASN A 182 5.74 -17.96 -40.49
C ASN A 182 4.40 -18.10 -39.81
N TYR A 183 4.02 -17.08 -39.03
CA TYR A 183 2.69 -16.98 -38.47
C TYR A 183 1.66 -16.79 -39.61
N SER A 184 0.61 -17.62 -39.63
CA SER A 184 -0.48 -17.65 -40.63
C SER A 184 -1.84 -17.59 -39.97
#